data_AF-A0AAI9F238-F1
#
_entry.id   AF-A0AAI9F238-F1
#
_cell.length_a   1.000
_cell.length_b   1.000
_cell.length_c   1.000
_cell.angle_alpha   90.00
_cell.angle_beta   90.00
_cell.angle_gamma   90.00
#
_symmetry.space_group_name_H-M   'P 1'
#
loop_
_entity.id
_entity.type
_entity.pdbx_description
1 polymer ?
#
loop_
_entity_poly.entity_id
_entity_poly.type
_entity_poly.pdbx_seq_one_letter_code
_entity_poly.pdbx_strand_id
1 'polypeptide(L)' 'MNLELIKKLMFLVFELFIIFVSVFALVTTYLSSPLLSILIFVFLIYFVYYLALKYFFEDT' A
#
# COMPACT_ATOMS: atom_id res chain seq x y z
N MET A 1 -21.13 -16.75 7.42
CA MET A 1 -19.80 -16.23 7.02
C MET A 1 -19.52 -15.00 7.88
N ASN A 2 -18.41 -14.98 8.61
CA ASN A 2 -18.20 -13.97 9.63
C ASN A 2 -17.85 -12.62 8.96
N LEU A 3 -18.69 -11.60 9.13
CA LEU A 3 -18.59 -10.29 8.44
C LEU A 3 -17.22 -9.63 8.66
N GLU A 4 -16.65 -9.86 9.84
CA GLU A 4 -15.34 -9.39 10.27
C GLU A 4 -14.19 -9.97 9.44
N LEU A 5 -14.30 -11.25 9.06
CA LEU A 5 -13.33 -11.95 8.21
C LEU A 5 -13.34 -11.38 6.79
N ILE A 6 -14.52 -11.04 6.26
CA ILE A 6 -14.67 -10.42 4.94
C ILE A 6 -14.02 -9.03 4.93
N LYS A 7 -14.25 -8.22 5.97
CA LYS A 7 -13.65 -6.88 6.09
C LYS A 7 -12.11 -6.95 6.11
N LYS A 8 -11.53 -7.87 6.90
CA LYS A 8 -10.06 -8.09 6.93
C LYS A 8 -9.52 -8.53 5.57
N LEU A 9 -10.22 -9.44 4.88
CA LEU A 9 -9.83 -9.91 3.56
C LEU A 9 -9.85 -8.77 2.52
N MET A 10 -10.90 -7.95 2.52
CA MET A 10 -11.01 -6.79 1.63
C MET A 10 -9.89 -5.77 1.90
N PHE A 11 -9.53 -5.57 3.17
CA PHE A 11 -8.45 -4.66 3.53
C PHE A 11 -7.08 -5.17 3.07
N LEU A 12 -6.83 -6.48 3.20
CA LEU A 12 -5.61 -7.11 2.72
C LEU A 12 -5.48 -6.99 1.19
N VAL A 13 -6.57 -7.21 0.46
CA VAL A 13 -6.60 -7.02 -1.00
C VAL A 13 -6.34 -5.55 -1.38
N PHE A 14 -6.91 -4.62 -0.63
CA PHE A 14 -6.67 -3.19 -0.84
C PHE A 14 -5.21 -2.80 -0.59
N GLU A 15 -4.59 -3.35 0.44
CA GLU A 15 -3.18 -3.11 0.78
C GLU A 15 -2.25 -3.62 -0.34
N LEU A 16 -2.48 -4.85 -0.82
CA LEU A 16 -1.76 -5.42 -1.97
C LEU A 16 -1.92 -4.58 -3.24
N PHE A 17 -3.11 -4.02 -3.46
CA PHE A 17 -3.36 -3.13 -4.59
C PHE A 17 -2.51 -1.86 -4.52
N ILE A 18 -2.40 -1.22 -3.34
CA ILE A 18 -1.56 -0.03 -3.20
C ILE A 18 -0.08 -0.37 -3.42
N ILE A 19 0.41 -1.50 -2.89
CA ILE A 19 1.79 -1.95 -3.13
C ILE A 19 2.04 -2.12 -4.64
N PHE A 20 1.11 -2.76 -5.35
CA PHE A 20 1.19 -2.91 -6.79
C PHE A 20 1.25 -1.56 -7.51
N VAL A 21 0.35 -0.63 -7.17
CA VAL A 21 0.34 0.73 -7.74
C VAL A 21 1.64 1.47 -7.46
N SER A 22 2.22 1.27 -6.27
CA SER A 22 3.51 1.88 -5.89
C SER A 22 4.62 1.41 -6.81
N VAL A 23 4.74 0.10 -7.02
CA VAL A 23 5.75 -0.49 -7.92
C VAL A 23 5.51 -0.05 -9.36
N PHE A 24 4.26 -0.03 -9.82
CA PHE A 24 3.93 0.44 -11.16
C PHE A 24 4.31 1.91 -11.36
N ALA A 25 3.98 2.77 -10.40
CA ALA A 25 4.35 4.19 -10.43
C ALA A 25 5.88 4.36 -10.45
N LEU A 26 6.61 3.57 -9.65
CA LEU A 26 8.06 3.55 -9.66
C LEU A 26 8.57 3.24 -11.08
N VAL A 27 8.25 2.07 -11.61
CA VAL A 27 8.76 1.59 -12.91
C VAL A 27 8.42 2.55 -14.06
N THR A 28 7.18 3.05 -14.10
CA THR A 28 6.70 3.89 -15.21
C THR A 28 7.30 5.30 -15.20
N THR A 29 7.67 5.83 -14.04
CA THR A 29 8.19 7.21 -13.91
C THR A 29 9.70 7.27 -13.73
N TYR A 30 10.36 6.14 -13.44
CA TYR A 30 11.78 6.09 -13.12
C TYR A 30 12.68 6.63 -14.24
N LEU A 31 12.40 6.27 -15.49
CA LEU A 31 13.22 6.70 -16.64
C LEU A 31 13.13 8.21 -16.92
N SER A 32 12.01 8.84 -16.54
CA SER A 32 11.77 10.27 -16.77
C SER A 32 12.23 11.13 -15.60
N SER A 33 12.00 10.69 -14.37
CA SER A 33 12.39 11.41 -13.16
C SER A 33 12.67 10.44 -12.00
N PRO A 34 13.91 9.94 -11.88
CA PRO A 34 14.26 8.91 -10.91
C PRO A 34 14.00 9.37 -9.46
N LEU A 35 14.36 10.61 -9.14
CA LEU A 35 14.20 11.19 -7.80
C LEU A 35 12.72 11.30 -7.38
N LEU A 36 11.88 11.84 -8.27
CA LEU A 36 10.45 11.98 -8.01
C LEU A 36 9.79 10.60 -7.87
N SER A 37 10.19 9.67 -8.73
CA SER A 37 9.72 8.29 -8.75
C SER A 37 10.00 7.56 -7.43
N ILE A 38 11.24 7.65 -6.92
CA ILE A 38 11.62 7.07 -5.62
C ILE A 38 10.86 7.75 -4.48
N LEU A 39 10.70 9.08 -4.51
CA LEU A 39 9.99 9.81 -3.46
C LEU A 39 8.52 9.39 -3.35
N ILE A 40 7.83 9.27 -4.50
CA ILE A 40 6.45 8.79 -4.57
C ILE A 40 6.37 7.34 -4.08
N PHE A 41 7.29 6.48 -4.51
CA PHE A 41 7.34 5.08 -4.09
C PHE A 41 7.48 4.95 -2.57
N VAL A 42 8.46 5.64 -1.97
CA VAL A 42 8.68 5.60 -0.52
C VAL A 42 7.47 6.15 0.24
N PHE A 43 6.86 7.24 -0.24
CA PHE A 43 5.63 7.78 0.34
C PHE A 43 4.49 6.76 0.34
N LEU A 44 4.26 6.09 -0.78
CA LEU A 44 3.18 5.11 -0.89
C LEU A 44 3.44 3.86 -0.03
N ILE A 45 4.68 3.36 0.03
CA ILE A 45 5.04 2.26 0.93
C ILE A 45 4.82 2.65 2.39
N TYR A 46 5.22 3.86 2.77
CA TYR A 46 4.97 4.35 4.13
C TYR A 46 3.47 4.48 4.43
N PHE A 47 2.69 4.95 3.46
CA PHE A 47 1.23 5.05 3.59
C PHE A 47 0.58 3.68 3.78
N VAL A 48 1.00 2.68 3.00
CA VAL A 48 0.58 1.28 3.17
C VAL A 48 0.90 0.78 4.56
N TYR A 49 2.14 0.96 5.02
CA TYR A 49 2.57 0.52 6.34
C TYR A 49 1.74 1.17 7.47
N TYR A 50 1.48 2.47 7.37
CA TYR A 50 0.62 3.17 8.33
C TYR A 50 -0.80 2.61 8.36
N LEU A 51 -1.39 2.34 7.19
CA LEU A 51 -2.71 1.70 7.12
C LEU A 51 -2.66 0.29 7.73
N ALA A 52 -1.60 -0.47 7.46
CA ALA A 52 -1.45 -1.81 8.02
C ALA A 52 -1.48 -1.77 9.55
N LEU A 53 -0.69 -0.87 10.16
CA LEU A 53 -0.66 -0.67 11.60
C LEU A 53 -2.05 -0.30 12.15
N LYS A 54 -2.67 0.72 11.55
CA LYS A 54 -3.95 1.26 12.02
C LYS A 54 -5.09 0.25 11.95
N TYR A 55 -5.12 -0.61 10.93
CA TYR A 55 -6.27 -1.48 10.68
C TYR A 55 -6.03 -2.95 11.03
N PHE A 56 -4.78 -3.40 11.21
CA PHE A 56 -4.46 -4.78 11.61
C PHE A 56 -3.79 -4.90 12.98
N PHE A 57 -3.07 -3.88 13.44
CA PHE A 57 -2.28 -3.94 14.67
C PHE A 57 -2.83 -3.07 15.81
N GLU A 58 -3.78 -2.17 15.54
CA GLU A 58 -4.39 -1.30 16.56
C GLU A 58 -5.39 -2.06 17.47
N ASP A 59 -5.74 -3.31 17.14
CA ASP A 59 -6.62 -4.21 17.90
C ASP A 59 -5.88 -5.32 18.71
N THR A 60 -4.57 -5.19 18.95
CA THR A 60 -3.80 -6.03 19.91
C THR A 60 -3.40 -5.25 21.16
#